data_AF-A0A961INB6-F1
#
_entry.id   AF-A0A961INB6-F1
#
_cell.length_a   1.000
_cell.length_b   1.000
_cell.length_c   1.000
_cell.angle_alpha   90.00
_cell.angle_beta   90.00
_cell.angle_gamma   90.00
#
_symmetry.space_group_name_H-M   'P 1'
#
loop_
_entity.id
_entity.type
_entity.pdbx_description
1 polymer ?
#
loop_
_entity_poly.entity_id
_entity_poly.type
_entity_poly.pdbx_seq_one_letter_code
_entity_poly.pdbx_strand_id
1 'polypeptide(L)'
;MATKHEGPVQKISDLLFFDNLALYYLVERCPVPVMGRVFNSADARLTGSMLGVMNPQQRTLTHASMVKENDGIEELNREALAALLILANDLCARGLVRKEGLHFFGTPANQALQP
;
A
#
# COMPACT_ATOMS: atom_id res chain seq x y z
N MET A 1 -4.73 -20.30 -19.56
CA MET A 1 -5.14 -18.98 -20.09
C MET A 1 -4.22 -17.95 -19.50
N ALA A 2 -3.45 -17.21 -20.31
CA ALA A 2 -2.58 -16.16 -19.81
C ALA A 2 -3.44 -15.03 -19.23
N THR A 3 -3.43 -14.87 -17.91
CA THR A 3 -3.99 -13.70 -17.25
C THR A 3 -3.24 -12.47 -17.75
N LYS A 4 -3.88 -11.65 -18.59
CA LYS A 4 -3.37 -10.33 -18.97
C LYS A 4 -3.16 -9.54 -17.67
N HIS A 5 -1.91 -9.33 -17.28
CA HIS A 5 -1.60 -8.33 -16.26
C HIS A 5 -1.90 -6.97 -16.87
N GLU A 6 -3.03 -6.39 -16.48
CA GLU A 6 -3.31 -5.00 -16.79
C GLU A 6 -2.33 -4.11 -16.01
N GLY A 7 -1.88 -3.02 -16.66
CA GLY A 7 -0.66 -2.28 -16.28
C GLY A 7 -0.59 -1.71 -14.86
N PRO A 8 0.54 -1.05 -14.52
CA PRO A 8 0.92 -0.71 -13.14
C PRO A 8 -0.09 0.19 -12.41
N VAL A 9 0.06 0.25 -11.08
CA VAL A 9 -0.57 1.28 -10.24
C VAL A 9 0.03 2.62 -10.63
N GLN A 10 -0.79 3.57 -11.06
CA GLN A 10 -0.29 4.82 -11.66
C GLN A 10 -0.25 5.98 -10.67
N LYS A 11 -1.17 5.99 -9.70
CA LYS A 11 -1.33 7.07 -8.72
C LYS A 11 -1.84 6.55 -7.39
N ILE A 12 -1.63 7.32 -6.33
CA ILE A 12 -2.06 6.97 -4.96
C ILE A 12 -3.56 6.66 -4.87
N SER A 13 -4.41 7.37 -5.61
CA SER A 13 -5.85 7.11 -5.60
C SER A 13 -6.22 5.72 -6.12
N ASP A 14 -5.36 5.08 -6.91
CA ASP A 14 -5.62 3.72 -7.42
C ASP A 14 -5.58 2.68 -6.28
N LEU A 15 -4.88 2.98 -5.18
CA LEU A 15 -4.82 2.14 -3.98
C LEU A 15 -6.18 2.02 -3.29
N LEU A 16 -7.12 2.93 -3.55
CA LEU A 16 -8.50 2.81 -3.04
C LEU A 16 -9.26 1.64 -3.67
N PHE A 17 -8.78 1.09 -4.79
CA PHE A 17 -9.38 -0.06 -5.46
C PHE A 17 -8.67 -1.38 -5.12
N PHE A 18 -7.74 -1.36 -4.17
CA PHE A 18 -7.14 -2.59 -3.64
C PHE A 18 -8.16 -3.30 -2.74
N ASP A 19 -8.25 -4.62 -2.89
CA ASP A 19 -8.93 -5.45 -1.92
C ASP A 19 -8.13 -5.54 -0.60
N ASN A 20 -8.75 -6.16 0.42
CA ASN A 20 -8.14 -6.24 1.74
C ASN A 20 -6.81 -7.01 1.73
N LEU A 21 -6.65 -8.02 0.87
CA LEU A 21 -5.42 -8.81 0.83
C LEU A 21 -4.28 -8.04 0.15
N ALA A 22 -4.56 -7.33 -0.93
CA ALA A 22 -3.60 -6.44 -1.58
C ALA A 22 -3.18 -5.29 -0.65
N LEU A 23 -4.14 -4.68 0.07
CA LEU A 23 -3.85 -3.67 1.08
C LEU A 23 -3.02 -4.23 2.23
N TYR A 24 -3.34 -5.44 2.69
CA TYR A 24 -2.57 -6.12 3.72
C TYR A 24 -1.11 -6.29 3.30
N TYR A 25 -0.83 -6.78 2.09
CA TYR A 25 0.54 -6.91 1.59
C TYR A 25 1.28 -5.57 1.50
N LEU A 26 0.57 -4.51 1.09
CA LEU A 26 1.15 -3.16 1.03
C LEU A 26 1.51 -2.65 2.42
N VAL A 27 0.60 -2.80 3.38
CA VAL A 27 0.79 -2.41 4.79
C VAL A 27 1.95 -3.18 5.41
N GLU A 28 2.00 -4.50 5.22
CA GLU A 28 3.01 -5.39 5.81
C GLU A 28 4.42 -5.04 5.32
N ARG A 29 4.56 -4.64 4.05
CA ARG A 29 5.87 -4.31 3.43
C ARG A 29 6.29 -2.85 3.59
N CYS A 30 5.38 -1.97 3.97
CA CYS A 30 5.67 -0.55 4.07
C CYS A 30 6.49 -0.25 5.35
N PRO A 31 7.66 0.38 5.22
CA PRO A 31 8.46 0.76 6.39
C PRO A 31 7.69 1.72 7.32
N VAL A 32 7.83 1.53 8.64
CA VAL A 32 7.09 2.32 9.64
C VAL A 32 7.23 3.85 9.48
N PRO A 33 8.44 4.43 9.24
CA PRO A 33 8.57 5.87 9.02
C PRO A 33 7.82 6.37 7.77
N VAL A 34 7.85 5.60 6.68
CA VAL A 34 7.09 5.88 5.45
C VAL A 34 5.60 5.84 5.76
N MET A 35 5.14 4.81 6.49
CA MET A 35 3.75 4.68 6.92
C MET A 35 3.28 5.89 7.73
N GLY A 36 4.08 6.37 8.68
CA GLY A 36 3.77 7.55 9.48
C GLY A 36 3.50 8.79 8.61
N ARG A 37 4.36 9.05 7.62
CA ARG A 37 4.20 10.18 6.69
C ARG A 37 3.02 10.01 5.74
N VAL A 38 2.77 8.80 5.24
CA VAL A 38 1.58 8.48 4.45
C VAL A 38 0.33 8.81 5.26
N PHE A 39 0.26 8.40 6.53
CA PHE A 39 -0.90 8.69 7.39
C PHE A 39 -1.08 10.17 7.71
N ASN A 40 0.00 10.95 7.73
CA ASN A 40 -0.06 12.40 7.93
C ASN A 40 -0.52 13.19 6.69
N SER A 41 -0.45 12.60 5.49
CA SER A 41 -0.59 13.37 4.23
C SER A 41 -1.55 12.79 3.19
N ALA A 42 -1.89 11.49 3.26
CA ALA A 42 -2.77 10.84 2.30
C ALA A 42 -4.27 11.10 2.56
N ASP A 43 -5.10 10.80 1.55
CA ASP A 43 -6.56 10.82 1.65
C ASP A 43 -7.06 9.91 2.80
N ALA A 44 -7.98 10.43 3.61
CA ALA A 44 -8.49 9.74 4.81
C ALA A 44 -9.17 8.40 4.50
N ARG A 45 -9.72 8.21 3.29
CA ARG A 45 -10.31 6.92 2.88
C ARG A 45 -9.22 5.87 2.70
N LEU A 46 -8.08 6.25 2.13
CA LEU A 46 -6.96 5.33 1.94
C LEU A 46 -6.38 4.93 3.29
N THR A 47 -6.08 5.90 4.15
CA THR A 47 -5.51 5.63 5.48
C THR A 47 -6.49 4.85 6.35
N GLY A 48 -7.80 5.12 6.26
CA GLY A 48 -8.85 4.33 6.90
C GLY A 48 -8.89 2.87 6.43
N SER A 49 -8.83 2.63 5.13
CA SER A 49 -8.76 1.27 4.57
C SER A 49 -7.49 0.52 5.01
N MET A 50 -6.33 1.20 5.00
CA MET A 50 -5.07 0.63 5.48
C MET A 50 -5.14 0.29 6.97
N LEU A 51 -5.73 1.15 7.79
CA LEU A 51 -5.95 0.90 9.22
C LEU A 51 -6.82 -0.34 9.45
N GLY A 52 -7.82 -0.55 8.60
CA GLY A 52 -8.74 -1.68 8.65
C GLY A 52 -8.05 -3.06 8.53
N VAL A 53 -6.95 -3.14 7.80
CA VAL A 53 -6.18 -4.39 7.60
C VAL A 53 -4.98 -4.53 8.54
N MET A 54 -4.63 -3.49 9.30
CA MET A 54 -3.55 -3.53 10.30
C MET A 54 -3.95 -4.29 11.56
N ASN A 55 -3.01 -5.04 12.14
CA ASN A 55 -3.12 -5.60 13.48
C ASN A 55 -2.87 -4.53 14.57
N PRO A 56 -3.19 -4.80 15.86
CA PRO A 56 -3.04 -3.81 16.93
C PRO A 56 -1.62 -3.24 17.07
N GLN A 57 -0.59 -4.08 16.93
CA GLN A 57 0.80 -3.65 17.04
C GLN A 57 1.19 -2.70 15.91
N GLN A 58 0.81 -3.02 14.67
CA GLN A 58 1.03 -2.15 13.50
C GLN A 58 0.37 -0.79 13.67
N ARG A 59 -0.86 -0.75 14.23
CA ARG A 59 -1.56 0.50 14.53
C ARG A 59 -0.81 1.34 15.55
N THR A 60 -0.34 0.73 16.64
CA THR A 60 0.46 1.42 17.66
C THR A 60 1.75 2.00 17.08
N LEU A 61 2.48 1.21 16.30
CA LEU A 61 3.73 1.66 15.67
C LEU A 61 3.49 2.78 14.66
N THR A 62 2.45 2.64 13.83
CA THR A 62 2.06 3.68 12.86
C THR A 62 1.71 4.97 13.56
N HIS A 63 0.88 4.93 14.62
CA HIS A 63 0.52 6.12 15.40
C HIS A 63 1.75 6.79 16.03
N ALA A 64 2.66 6.02 16.64
CA ALA A 64 3.90 6.56 17.18
C ALA A 64 4.76 7.23 16.08
N SER A 65 4.81 6.61 14.89
CA SER A 65 5.52 7.17 13.74
C SER A 65 4.85 8.42 13.18
N MET A 66 3.53 8.50 13.15
CA MET A 66 2.80 9.70 12.72
C MET A 66 3.24 10.91 13.55
N VAL A 67 3.28 10.76 14.88
CA VAL A 67 3.72 11.83 15.79
C VAL A 67 5.16 12.24 15.51
N LYS A 68 6.05 11.25 15.35
CA LYS A 68 7.49 11.50 15.10
C LYS A 68 7.74 12.21 13.77
N GLU A 69 7.01 11.81 12.72
CA GLU A 69 7.23 12.28 11.35
C GLU A 69 6.32 13.47 10.98
N ASN A 70 5.54 14.02 11.91
CA ASN A 70 4.69 15.20 11.69
C ASN A 70 5.48 16.50 11.87
N ASP A 71 6.49 16.70 11.02
CA ASP A 71 7.40 17.86 11.05
C ASP A 71 7.03 18.95 10.04
N GLY A 72 5.97 18.76 9.25
CA GLY A 72 5.51 19.71 8.23
C GLY A 72 6.37 19.75 6.97
N ILE A 73 7.34 18.84 6.81
CA ILE A 73 8.21 18.82 5.62
C ILE A 73 7.48 18.14 4.46
N GLU A 74 6.88 18.94 3.57
CA GLU A 74 6.06 18.43 2.46
C GLU A 74 6.81 17.52 1.49
N GLU A 75 8.11 17.76 1.24
CA GLU A 75 8.89 16.94 0.31
C GLU A 75 9.01 15.50 0.81
N LEU A 76 9.28 15.31 2.11
CA LEU A 76 9.35 13.98 2.71
C LEU A 76 7.99 13.26 2.68
N ASN A 77 6.89 14.01 2.75
CA ASN A 77 5.55 13.44 2.59
C ASN A 77 5.32 12.98 1.13
N ARG A 78 5.75 13.76 0.14
CA ARG A 78 5.70 13.37 -1.27
C ARG A 78 6.57 12.15 -1.55
N GLU A 79 7.78 12.09 -1.01
CA GLU A 79 8.67 10.94 -1.10
C GLU A 79 8.05 9.69 -0.48
N ALA A 80 7.39 9.82 0.68
CA ALA A 80 6.70 8.70 1.33
C ALA A 80 5.54 8.15 0.48
N LEU A 81 4.74 9.03 -0.14
CA LEU A 81 3.70 8.63 -1.08
C LEU A 81 4.30 7.94 -2.32
N ALA A 82 5.38 8.49 -2.89
CA ALA A 82 6.06 7.86 -4.01
C ALA A 82 6.62 6.47 -3.65
N ALA A 83 7.20 6.31 -2.46
CA ALA A 83 7.67 5.03 -1.95
C ALA A 83 6.53 4.02 -1.80
N LEU A 84 5.35 4.45 -1.32
CA LEU A 84 4.17 3.60 -1.24
C LEU A 84 3.72 3.11 -2.64
N LEU A 85 3.76 3.99 -3.64
CA LEU A 85 3.43 3.63 -5.03
C LEU A 85 4.44 2.65 -5.64
N ILE A 86 5.73 2.82 -5.33
CA ILE A 86 6.80 1.89 -5.73
C ILE A 86 6.55 0.50 -5.12
N LEU A 87 6.21 0.43 -3.83
CA LEU A 87 5.89 -0.83 -3.16
C LEU A 87 4.65 -1.52 -3.76
N ALA A 88 3.60 -0.76 -4.07
CA ALA A 88 2.40 -1.29 -4.70
C ALA A 88 2.72 -1.89 -6.09
N ASN A 89 3.59 -1.23 -6.86
CA ASN A 89 4.03 -1.74 -8.16
C ASN A 89 4.96 -2.95 -8.04
N ASP A 90 5.84 -3.01 -7.03
CA ASP A 90 6.64 -4.21 -6.72
C ASP A 90 5.75 -5.42 -6.38
N LEU A 91 4.69 -5.21 -5.61
CA LEU A 91 3.69 -6.26 -5.33
C LEU A 91 3.01 -6.78 -6.61
N CYS A 92 2.68 -5.87 -7.54
CA CYS A 92 2.13 -6.25 -8.83
C CYS A 92 3.15 -7.03 -9.69
N ALA A 93 4.39 -6.54 -9.75
CA ALA A 93 5.46 -7.18 -10.52
C ALA A 93 5.80 -8.59 -10.00
N ARG A 94 5.64 -8.83 -8.70
CA ARG A 94 5.82 -10.15 -8.07
C ARG A 94 4.60 -11.07 -8.18
N GLY A 95 3.50 -10.61 -8.77
CA GLY A 95 2.25 -11.37 -8.86
C GLY A 95 1.52 -11.56 -7.53
N LEU A 96 1.88 -10.79 -6.49
CA LEU A 96 1.18 -10.78 -5.21
C LEU A 96 -0.10 -9.93 -5.26
N VAL A 97 -0.16 -9.00 -6.20
CA VAL A 97 -1.34 -8.19 -6.51
C VAL A 97 -1.60 -8.27 -8.02
N ARG A 98 -2.84 -8.54 -8.41
CA ARG A 98 -3.25 -8.60 -9.81
C ARG A 98 -4.28 -7.52 -10.09
N LYS A 99 -4.09 -6.76 -11.16
CA LYS A 99 -5.08 -5.80 -11.65
C LYS A 99 -6.10 -6.49 -12.54
N GLU A 100 -7.38 -6.22 -12.30
CA GLU A 100 -8.50 -6.62 -13.15
C GLU A 100 -9.46 -5.43 -13.30
N GLY A 101 -9.43 -4.78 -14.46
CA GLY A 101 -10.11 -3.52 -14.72
C GLY A 101 -9.57 -2.40 -13.85
N LEU A 102 -10.45 -1.80 -13.04
CA LEU A 102 -10.10 -0.75 -12.08
C LEU A 102 -9.63 -1.30 -10.73
N HIS A 103 -9.86 -2.58 -10.45
CA HIS A 103 -9.64 -3.17 -9.14
C HIS A 103 -8.33 -3.96 -9.08
N PHE A 104 -7.78 -4.08 -7.88
CA PHE A 104 -6.54 -4.78 -7.61
C PHE A 104 -6.78 -5.83 -6.52
N PHE A 105 -6.45 -7.08 -6.83
CA PHE A 105 -6.74 -8.23 -6.00
C PHE A 105 -5.46 -8.87 -5.47
N GLY A 106 -5.41 -9.11 -4.17
CA GLY A 106 -4.34 -9.87 -3.56
C GLY A 106 -4.37 -11.31 -4.04
N THR A 107 -3.21 -11.86 -4.39
CA THR A 107 -3.08 -13.27 -4.76
C THR A 107 -2.49 -14.02 -3.57
N PRO A 108 -3.19 -15.03 -3.03
CA PRO A 108 -2.68 -15.84 -1.92
C PRO A 108 -1.28 -16.39 -2.23
N ALA A 109 -0.40 -16.44 -1.22
CA ALA A 109 1.01 -16.82 -1.40
C ALA A 109 1.24 -18.23 -1.98
N ASN A 110 0.25 -19.12 -1.90
CA ASN A 110 0.29 -20.45 -2.53
C ASN A 110 -0.07 -20.44 -4.03
N GLN A 111 -0.57 -19.31 -4.54
CA GLN A 111 -0.90 -19.06 -5.95
C GLN A 111 0.03 -18.00 -6.56
N ALA A 112 0.62 -17.14 -5.74
CA ALA A 112 1.68 -16.22 -6.12
C ALA A 112 2.98 -17.03 -6.27
N LEU A 113 3.24 -17.52 -7.49
CA LEU A 113 4.37 -18.32 -7.99
C LEU A 113 3.93 -19.73 -8.44
N GLN A 114 3.46 -19.82 -9.68
CA GLN A 114 4.00 -20.83 -10.61
C GLN A 114 4.88 -20.08 -11.61
N PRO A 115 6.13 -20.51 -11.85
CA PRO A 115 6.86 -20.11 -13.06
C PRO A 115 6.11 -20.56 -14.33
#